data_AF-A0A7S1IC51-F1
#
_entry.id   AF-A0A7S1IC51-F1
#
_cell.length_a   1.000
_cell.length_b   1.000
_cell.length_c   1.000
_cell.angle_alpha   90.00
_cell.angle_beta   90.00
_cell.angle_gamma   90.00
#
_symmetry.space_group_name_H-M   'P 1'
#
loop_
_entity.id
_entity.type
_entity.pdbx_description
1 polymer ?
#
loop_
_entity_poly.entity_id
_entity_poly.type
_entity_poly.pdbx_seq_one_letter_code
_entity_poly.pdbx_strand_id
1 'polypeptide(L)'
;MSNAMPNGEASSTQVYVPPPEIAPAPLAYDSTPYQPFPRYSQGEKVYVFYRFQQNPEELWFPTANALSGICAPRIGYSDGWTTAELVEDFDPDKFNEYRIRDTGVLVRYTHPHWYNRRGYAIDPSDPNMSVESVHPLQICRVGEEHKHPSLHQPDISFAVVRWGGETMCDEVKEGHGGWGRTGSAVSDPYIKVIFEETVWPQLGPTYEVLSIFIRSSDDLLKLSGATIAPLLKGRHKVGMYFLWPVVFHDNSVSPGYVNSWNLLQMMASFEAAGITTRFPHHSHLYKLLLSKDWCCYLGWDKSMGTPPTTKVPRSLIANSPERAAHQAIAAIQRISLFRNGVVPNLEVPQKGIAKLGYSWEATDVRCFEGPLELAVALKDLAEQPASFVEGVLVQEWVNFDIEIRLFWVDSDVGVDPITKTLRKPNPSKILYTAFNTIDHEKRMRDFERFSRVDAVARCFGGDEAAMTDAERKAIEMGRNLLMFINAECCEPPPVLRMDFMIKRTGPGQAVVHTGELTELGGCFLGWPEGPEVIWGAVLRSCFREQCHGIGSENCRCRSPHPKGPFLKPRPRWEAKGKGKGKGKGKGYGQQWPR
;
A
#
# COMPACT_ATOMS: atom_id res chain seq x y z
N MET A 1 -27.22 -26.60 -58.70
CA MET A 1 -27.81 -27.02 -57.41
C MET A 1 -27.33 -26.04 -56.36
N SER A 2 -28.23 -25.13 -55.98
CA SER A 2 -28.05 -24.01 -55.06
C SER A 2 -28.19 -24.50 -53.61
N ASN A 3 -27.15 -24.34 -52.79
CA ASN A 3 -27.28 -24.47 -51.35
C ASN A 3 -27.07 -23.10 -50.70
N ALA A 4 -28.19 -22.56 -50.23
CA ALA A 4 -28.26 -21.39 -49.38
C ALA A 4 -27.68 -21.72 -48.00
N MET A 5 -26.82 -20.84 -47.48
CA MET A 5 -26.43 -20.83 -46.07
C MET A 5 -27.43 -20.00 -45.26
N PRO A 6 -27.78 -20.40 -44.02
CA PRO A 6 -28.75 -19.68 -43.22
C PRO A 6 -28.15 -18.43 -42.57
N ASN A 7 -29.03 -17.43 -42.43
CA ASN A 7 -28.81 -16.11 -41.89
C ASN A 7 -28.29 -16.12 -40.45
N GLY A 8 -27.48 -15.10 -40.16
CA GLY A 8 -26.85 -14.85 -38.87
C GLY A 8 -27.82 -14.54 -37.75
N GLU A 9 -27.51 -15.10 -36.58
CA GLU A 9 -28.10 -14.70 -35.31
C GLU A 9 -27.45 -13.39 -34.83
N ALA A 10 -28.31 -12.44 -34.52
CA ALA A 10 -27.95 -11.16 -33.93
C ALA A 10 -27.30 -11.38 -32.56
N SER A 11 -26.03 -11.00 -32.45
CA SER A 11 -25.29 -10.86 -31.19
C SER A 11 -26.03 -9.90 -30.27
N SER A 12 -26.71 -10.43 -29.25
CA SER A 12 -27.31 -9.60 -28.19
C SER A 12 -26.19 -8.96 -27.38
N THR A 13 -26.01 -7.65 -27.55
CA THR A 13 -25.21 -6.82 -26.66
C THR A 13 -25.89 -6.80 -25.29
N GLN A 14 -25.48 -7.72 -24.40
CA GLN A 14 -25.78 -7.59 -22.98
C GLN A 14 -25.05 -6.36 -22.45
N VAL A 15 -25.82 -5.31 -22.17
CA VAL A 15 -25.36 -4.14 -21.42
C VAL A 15 -24.93 -4.63 -20.04
N TYR A 16 -23.65 -4.44 -19.72
CA TYR A 16 -23.13 -4.71 -18.37
C TYR A 16 -23.81 -3.74 -17.41
N VAL A 17 -24.77 -4.25 -16.64
CA VAL A 17 -25.29 -3.57 -15.46
C VAL A 17 -24.33 -3.91 -14.34
N PRO A 18 -23.61 -2.93 -13.74
CA PRO A 18 -22.77 -3.22 -12.59
C PRO A 18 -23.64 -3.86 -11.51
N PRO A 19 -23.15 -4.91 -10.81
CA PRO A 19 -23.93 -5.55 -9.76
C PRO A 19 -24.38 -4.49 -8.75
N PRO A 20 -25.62 -4.58 -8.22
CA PRO A 20 -26.05 -3.69 -7.15
C PRO A 20 -25.01 -3.75 -6.04
N GLU A 21 -24.63 -2.58 -5.54
CA GLU A 21 -23.71 -2.41 -4.41
C GLU A 21 -24.24 -3.30 -3.27
N ILE A 22 -23.65 -4.48 -3.08
CA ILE A 22 -24.02 -5.38 -2.00
C ILE A 22 -23.50 -4.68 -0.75
N ALA A 23 -24.37 -3.90 -0.10
CA ALA A 23 -24.12 -3.42 1.23
C ALA A 23 -23.70 -4.64 2.06
N PRO A 24 -22.54 -4.62 2.75
CA PRO A 24 -22.10 -5.75 3.55
C PRO A 24 -23.23 -6.11 4.50
N ALA A 25 -23.59 -7.39 4.54
CA ALA A 25 -24.63 -7.87 5.43
C ALA A 25 -24.31 -7.36 6.86
N PRO A 26 -25.28 -6.74 7.56
CA PRO A 26 -25.03 -6.24 8.91
C PRO A 26 -24.49 -7.41 9.74
N LEU A 27 -23.28 -7.23 10.27
CA LEU A 27 -22.65 -8.19 11.16
C LEU A 27 -23.66 -8.49 12.27
N ALA A 28 -24.15 -9.73 12.31
CA ALA A 28 -25.04 -10.19 13.36
C ALA A 28 -24.29 -10.03 14.69
N TYR A 29 -24.65 -9.01 15.45
CA TYR A 29 -24.13 -8.80 16.79
C TYR A 29 -24.54 -10.01 17.63
N ASP A 30 -23.55 -10.80 18.03
CA ASP A 30 -23.76 -11.84 19.03
C ASP A 30 -24.20 -11.12 20.32
N SER A 31 -25.46 -11.28 20.70
CA SER A 31 -26.11 -10.59 21.82
C SER A 31 -25.73 -11.19 23.16
N THR A 32 -24.48 -11.67 23.29
CA THR A 32 -23.95 -12.13 24.57
C THR A 32 -24.03 -10.98 25.57
N PRO A 33 -24.66 -11.19 26.73
CA PRO A 33 -24.83 -10.14 27.73
C PRO A 33 -23.46 -9.60 28.12
N TYR A 34 -23.33 -8.28 28.04
CA TYR A 34 -22.10 -7.57 28.39
C TYR A 34 -21.71 -7.93 29.82
N GLN A 35 -20.61 -8.66 30.00
CA GLN A 35 -20.07 -8.86 31.33
C GLN A 35 -19.53 -7.51 31.81
N PRO A 36 -19.98 -7.00 32.97
CA PRO A 36 -19.48 -5.74 33.50
C PRO A 36 -17.96 -5.85 33.71
N PHE A 37 -17.24 -4.78 33.42
CA PHE A 37 -15.80 -4.74 33.66
C PHE A 37 -15.51 -4.95 35.15
N PRO A 38 -14.40 -5.63 35.50
CA PRO A 38 -14.02 -5.78 36.90
C PRO A 38 -13.60 -4.41 37.49
N ARG A 39 -13.79 -4.25 38.80
CA ARG A 39 -13.22 -3.15 39.59
C ARG A 39 -11.72 -3.41 39.81
N TYR A 40 -10.87 -2.40 39.69
CA TYR A 40 -9.44 -2.53 40.00
C TYR A 40 -9.08 -1.64 41.19
N SER A 41 -8.11 -2.07 41.98
CA SER A 41 -7.63 -1.29 43.13
C SER A 41 -6.30 -0.62 42.83
N GLN A 42 -6.10 0.57 43.41
CA GLN A 42 -4.82 1.27 43.35
C GLN A 42 -3.67 0.36 43.82
N GLY A 43 -2.54 0.41 43.12
CA GLY A 43 -1.34 -0.37 43.42
C GLY A 43 -1.40 -1.83 42.94
N GLU A 44 -2.55 -2.29 42.42
CA GLU A 44 -2.68 -3.61 41.82
C GLU A 44 -1.72 -3.75 40.63
N LYS A 45 -0.99 -4.87 40.57
CA LYS A 45 -0.13 -5.21 39.44
C LYS A 45 -0.95 -5.88 38.36
N VAL A 46 -0.81 -5.40 37.13
CA VAL A 46 -1.58 -5.89 35.99
C VAL A 46 -0.69 -6.01 34.76
N TYR A 47 -1.16 -6.79 33.79
CA TYR A 47 -0.73 -6.67 32.41
C TYR A 47 -1.64 -5.68 31.68
N VAL A 48 -1.04 -4.85 30.85
CA VAL A 48 -1.74 -3.90 29.98
C VAL A 48 -1.34 -4.13 28.53
N PHE A 49 -2.32 -4.18 27.64
CA PHE A 49 -2.09 -4.21 26.20
C PHE A 49 -1.79 -2.79 25.72
N TYR A 50 -0.51 -2.50 25.55
CA TYR A 50 -0.02 -1.22 25.05
C TYR A 50 -0.30 -1.07 23.56
N ARG A 51 -0.61 0.16 23.12
CA ARG A 51 -0.85 0.51 21.71
C ARG A 51 -0.17 1.83 21.37
N PHE A 52 0.85 1.76 20.54
CA PHE A 52 1.68 2.90 20.18
C PHE A 52 0.92 4.02 19.50
N GLN A 53 0.01 3.70 18.56
CA GLN A 53 -0.70 4.70 17.75
C GLN A 53 -1.99 5.22 18.41
N GLN A 54 -2.31 4.74 19.63
CA GLN A 54 -3.49 5.16 20.38
C GLN A 54 -3.39 6.64 20.79
N ASN A 55 -2.19 7.11 21.15
CA ASN A 55 -1.92 8.50 21.50
C ASN A 55 -0.76 9.08 20.66
N PRO A 56 -1.04 9.76 19.54
CA PRO A 56 0.00 10.21 18.60
C PRO A 56 0.85 11.38 19.11
N GLU A 57 0.46 12.04 20.22
CA GLU A 57 1.23 13.16 20.78
C GLU A 57 2.57 12.68 21.36
N GLU A 58 2.62 11.45 21.88
CA GLU A 58 3.76 10.89 22.60
C GLU A 58 3.97 9.41 22.29
N LEU A 59 4.89 9.14 21.37
CA LEU A 59 5.09 7.83 20.77
C LEU A 59 6.32 7.12 21.37
N TRP A 60 6.10 6.33 22.42
CA TRP A 60 7.11 5.59 23.16
C TRP A 60 6.91 4.08 23.03
N PHE A 61 7.96 3.27 23.12
CA PHE A 61 7.82 1.82 23.05
C PHE A 61 8.81 1.11 23.99
N PRO A 62 8.40 0.02 24.65
CA PRO A 62 9.29 -0.80 25.45
C PRO A 62 10.30 -1.54 24.58
N THR A 63 11.54 -1.59 25.06
CA THR A 63 12.67 -2.28 24.41
C THR A 63 13.23 -3.35 25.33
N ALA A 64 13.85 -4.39 24.77
CA ALA A 64 14.41 -5.48 25.58
C ALA A 64 15.54 -5.01 26.51
N ASN A 65 16.32 -4.03 26.07
CA ASN A 65 17.41 -3.41 26.82
C ASN A 65 17.67 -2.00 26.27
N ALA A 66 18.46 -1.21 26.99
CA ALA A 66 18.79 0.16 26.61
C ALA A 66 19.44 0.29 25.22
N LEU A 67 20.30 -0.67 24.82
CA LEU A 67 20.97 -0.62 23.51
C LEU A 67 19.98 -0.73 22.36
N SER A 68 18.94 -1.57 22.49
CA SER A 68 17.87 -1.70 21.50
C SER A 68 17.04 -0.43 21.32
N GLY A 69 17.01 0.45 22.33
CA GLY A 69 16.35 1.75 22.24
C GLY A 69 17.24 2.89 21.75
N ILE A 70 18.53 2.86 22.08
CA ILE A 70 19.47 3.95 21.76
C ILE A 70 20.06 3.77 20.34
N CYS A 71 20.52 2.56 20.02
CA CYS A 71 21.24 2.26 18.78
C CYS A 71 20.28 1.97 17.63
N ALA A 72 20.62 2.45 16.43
CA ALA A 72 19.85 2.12 15.22
C ALA A 72 20.37 0.84 14.54
N PRO A 73 19.50 -0.04 14.02
CA PRO A 73 18.04 0.06 14.08
C PRO A 73 17.50 -0.11 15.51
N ARG A 74 16.51 0.70 15.88
CA ARG A 74 15.89 0.64 17.21
C ARG A 74 14.74 -0.34 17.18
N ILE A 75 14.70 -1.24 18.14
CA ILE A 75 13.81 -2.41 18.12
C ILE A 75 13.07 -2.53 19.44
N GLY A 76 11.75 -2.60 19.38
CA GLY A 76 10.92 -2.88 20.55
C GLY A 76 9.43 -3.00 20.21
N TYR A 77 8.62 -3.31 21.21
CA TYR A 77 7.21 -3.62 20.99
C TYR A 77 6.37 -2.34 20.99
N SER A 78 5.77 -1.99 19.86
CA SER A 78 4.85 -0.85 19.79
C SER A 78 3.43 -1.24 20.20
N ASP A 79 3.06 -2.50 20.01
CA ASP A 79 1.76 -3.00 20.42
C ASP A 79 1.96 -4.37 21.07
N GLY A 80 1.22 -4.63 22.15
CA GLY A 80 1.30 -5.90 22.85
C GLY A 80 1.20 -5.76 24.36
N TRP A 81 1.17 -6.90 25.04
CA TRP A 81 1.09 -6.95 26.49
C TRP A 81 2.42 -6.53 27.15
N THR A 82 2.33 -5.61 28.11
CA THR A 82 3.42 -5.16 28.98
C THR A 82 2.96 -5.11 30.44
N THR A 83 3.88 -4.86 31.37
CA THR A 83 3.57 -4.81 32.80
C THR A 83 3.25 -3.38 33.25
N ALA A 84 2.28 -3.24 34.15
CA ALA A 84 1.88 -1.97 34.72
C ALA A 84 1.34 -2.11 36.15
N GLU A 85 1.08 -0.97 36.78
CA GLU A 85 0.44 -0.85 38.09
C GLU A 85 -0.69 0.18 38.02
N LEU A 86 -1.79 -0.08 38.73
CA LEU A 86 -2.91 0.84 38.82
C LEU A 86 -2.54 2.09 39.62
N VAL A 87 -2.77 3.28 39.05
CA VAL A 87 -2.45 4.55 39.72
C VAL A 87 -3.55 4.96 40.70
N GLU A 88 -4.79 4.58 40.43
CA GLU A 88 -5.97 4.84 41.24
C GLU A 88 -7.00 3.70 41.12
N ASP A 89 -7.99 3.69 42.01
CA ASP A 89 -9.10 2.74 41.95
C ASP A 89 -9.93 2.97 40.67
N PHE A 90 -10.24 1.89 39.94
CA PHE A 90 -11.11 1.94 38.77
C PHE A 90 -12.52 1.45 39.11
N ASP A 91 -13.51 2.29 38.81
CA ASP A 91 -14.93 1.99 38.97
C ASP A 91 -15.60 1.81 37.59
N PRO A 92 -15.99 0.59 37.21
CA PRO A 92 -16.58 0.29 35.91
C PRO A 92 -17.90 1.03 35.70
N ASP A 93 -18.60 1.41 36.77
CA ASP A 93 -19.86 2.14 36.71
C ASP A 93 -19.67 3.60 36.25
N LYS A 94 -18.43 4.12 36.30
CA LYS A 94 -18.05 5.47 35.85
C LYS A 94 -17.39 5.48 34.48
N PHE A 95 -17.07 4.31 33.92
CA PHE A 95 -16.38 4.20 32.65
C PHE A 95 -17.23 4.71 31.49
N ASN A 96 -16.63 5.52 30.62
CA ASN A 96 -17.24 5.99 29.38
C ASN A 96 -16.29 5.78 28.21
N GLU A 97 -16.68 4.90 27.28
CA GLU A 97 -15.90 4.53 26.09
C GLU A 97 -15.56 5.73 25.17
N TYR A 98 -16.34 6.81 25.23
CA TYR A 98 -16.07 8.06 24.49
C TYR A 98 -15.16 9.03 25.24
N ARG A 99 -14.87 8.76 26.53
CA ARG A 99 -14.02 9.57 27.41
C ARG A 99 -12.96 8.71 28.10
N ILE A 100 -12.31 7.81 27.35
CA ILE A 100 -11.28 6.91 27.89
C ILE A 100 -10.19 7.70 28.62
N ARG A 101 -9.74 8.86 28.08
CA ARG A 101 -8.73 9.70 28.74
C ARG A 101 -9.09 10.09 30.18
N ASP A 102 -10.38 10.33 30.45
CA ASP A 102 -10.85 10.84 31.74
C ASP A 102 -11.44 9.75 32.66
N THR A 103 -11.89 8.63 32.07
CA THR A 103 -12.69 7.61 32.78
C THR A 103 -12.16 6.19 32.61
N GLY A 104 -11.10 6.01 31.83
CA GLY A 104 -10.42 4.73 31.62
C GLY A 104 -9.64 4.28 32.83
N VAL A 105 -8.97 3.14 32.69
CA VAL A 105 -8.11 2.58 33.73
C VAL A 105 -6.78 3.32 33.70
N LEU A 106 -6.45 4.06 34.76
CA LEU A 106 -5.20 4.80 34.86
C LEU A 106 -4.07 3.87 35.30
N VAL A 107 -3.10 3.64 34.43
CA VAL A 107 -1.99 2.71 34.67
C VAL A 107 -0.65 3.42 34.58
N ARG A 108 0.31 2.95 35.37
CA ARG A 108 1.73 3.32 35.27
C ARG A 108 2.52 2.15 34.74
N TYR A 109 3.20 2.33 33.60
CA TYR A 109 4.03 1.28 33.03
C TYR A 109 5.22 0.98 33.93
N THR A 110 5.51 -0.31 34.15
CA THR A 110 6.60 -0.76 35.04
C THR A 110 7.81 -1.33 34.29
N HIS A 111 7.73 -1.45 32.97
CA HIS A 111 8.87 -1.87 32.15
C HIS A 111 10.00 -0.83 32.21
N PRO A 112 11.27 -1.22 32.42
CA PRO A 112 12.35 -0.28 32.74
C PRO A 112 12.92 0.50 31.54
N HIS A 113 12.60 0.10 30.31
CA HIS A 113 13.28 0.57 29.11
C HIS A 113 12.29 1.03 28.05
N TRP A 114 11.96 2.31 28.06
CA TRP A 114 11.05 2.93 27.10
C TRP A 114 11.75 4.02 26.32
N TYR A 115 11.58 3.97 25.00
CA TYR A 115 12.25 4.88 24.08
C TYR A 115 11.27 5.38 23.03
N ASN A 116 11.49 6.57 22.50
CA ASN A 116 10.81 6.97 21.27
C ASN A 116 11.61 6.52 20.05
N ARG A 117 11.03 6.72 18.87
CA ARG A 117 11.67 6.37 17.59
C ARG A 117 13.04 7.02 17.35
N ARG A 118 13.34 8.13 18.04
CA ARG A 118 14.61 8.87 17.94
C ARG A 118 15.65 8.37 18.95
N GLY A 119 15.29 7.45 19.84
CA GLY A 119 16.17 6.86 20.84
C GLY A 119 16.33 7.68 22.11
N TYR A 120 15.44 8.64 22.35
CA TYR A 120 15.35 9.29 23.66
C TYR A 120 14.61 8.36 24.61
N ALA A 121 15.17 8.17 25.81
CA ALA A 121 14.51 7.44 26.88
C ALA A 121 13.46 8.34 27.56
N ILE A 122 12.38 7.75 28.06
CA ILE A 122 11.52 8.46 29.04
C ILE A 122 12.18 8.39 30.42
N ASP A 123 11.87 9.38 31.25
CA ASP A 123 12.09 9.26 32.68
C ASP A 123 10.88 8.54 33.32
N PRO A 124 11.02 7.26 33.73
CA PRO A 124 9.92 6.53 34.34
C PRO A 124 9.50 7.11 35.71
N SER A 125 10.30 8.01 36.29
CA SER A 125 9.93 8.72 37.51
C SER A 125 9.00 9.90 37.26
N ASP A 126 8.93 10.43 36.03
CA ASP A 126 7.97 11.46 35.63
C ASP A 126 6.60 10.80 35.36
N PRO A 127 5.57 11.09 36.18
CA PRO A 127 4.24 10.55 35.97
C PRO A 127 3.63 10.98 34.63
N ASN A 128 4.02 12.14 34.09
CA ASN A 128 3.46 12.63 32.83
C ASN A 128 3.90 11.79 31.62
N MET A 129 5.03 11.08 31.73
CA MET A 129 5.58 10.23 30.66
C MET A 129 5.32 8.73 30.85
N SER A 130 4.94 8.32 32.07
CA SER A 130 4.82 6.89 32.44
C SER A 130 3.40 6.46 32.79
N VAL A 131 2.46 7.41 32.89
CA VAL A 131 1.06 7.15 33.22
C VAL A 131 0.16 7.37 32.00
N GLU A 132 -0.69 6.39 31.71
CA GLU A 132 -1.67 6.47 30.62
C GLU A 132 -3.04 5.96 31.10
N SER A 133 -4.11 6.55 30.57
CA SER A 133 -5.47 6.04 30.76
C SER A 133 -5.87 5.14 29.59
N VAL A 134 -6.13 3.86 29.88
CA VAL A 134 -6.39 2.83 28.87
C VAL A 134 -7.80 2.26 28.95
N HIS A 135 -8.26 1.60 27.89
CA HIS A 135 -9.55 0.92 27.92
C HIS A 135 -9.50 -0.29 28.87
N PRO A 136 -10.56 -0.58 29.66
CA PRO A 136 -10.61 -1.77 30.53
C PRO A 136 -10.38 -3.12 29.83
N LEU A 137 -10.54 -3.18 28.51
CA LEU A 137 -10.32 -4.38 27.68
C LEU A 137 -8.84 -4.62 27.40
N GLN A 138 -8.01 -3.61 27.64
CA GLN A 138 -6.56 -3.69 27.55
C GLN A 138 -5.95 -4.16 28.88
N ILE A 139 -6.73 -4.50 29.91
CA ILE A 139 -6.21 -4.91 31.22
C ILE A 139 -6.41 -6.40 31.45
N CYS A 140 -5.38 -7.05 31.98
CA CYS A 140 -5.45 -8.42 32.50
C CYS A 140 -4.81 -8.46 33.89
N ARG A 141 -5.51 -9.02 34.87
CA ARG A 141 -4.95 -9.19 36.21
C ARG A 141 -3.86 -10.25 36.23
N VAL A 142 -2.86 -10.06 37.09
CA VAL A 142 -1.89 -11.11 37.41
C VAL A 142 -2.63 -12.31 38.04
N GLY A 143 -2.34 -13.52 37.56
CA GLY A 143 -3.06 -14.75 37.90
C GLY A 143 -4.26 -15.07 37.00
N GLU A 144 -4.71 -14.12 36.17
CA GLU A 144 -5.79 -14.32 35.18
C GLU A 144 -5.27 -14.51 33.75
N GLU A 145 -3.99 -14.82 33.58
CA GLU A 145 -3.34 -14.92 32.26
C GLU A 145 -3.99 -16.01 31.38
N HIS A 146 -4.53 -17.06 32.00
CA HIS A 146 -5.28 -18.12 31.32
C HIS A 146 -6.53 -17.60 30.58
N LYS A 147 -7.10 -16.45 30.97
CA LYS A 147 -8.21 -15.81 30.26
C LYS A 147 -7.74 -15.05 29.02
N HIS A 148 -6.45 -14.76 28.92
CA HIS A 148 -5.81 -14.03 27.81
C HIS A 148 -4.61 -14.81 27.27
N PRO A 149 -4.81 -15.92 26.55
CA PRO A 149 -3.72 -16.73 26.00
C PRO A 149 -2.71 -15.94 25.14
N SER A 150 -3.14 -14.81 24.57
CA SER A 150 -2.30 -13.90 23.80
C SER A 150 -1.17 -13.24 24.60
N LEU A 151 -1.22 -13.26 25.93
CA LEU A 151 -0.10 -12.85 26.80
C LEU A 151 1.17 -13.68 26.55
N HIS A 152 0.99 -14.97 26.27
CA HIS A 152 2.09 -15.91 26.08
C HIS A 152 2.28 -16.29 24.62
N GLN A 153 1.20 -16.37 23.86
CA GLN A 153 1.21 -16.73 22.46
C GLN A 153 0.14 -15.92 21.72
N PRO A 154 0.49 -14.73 21.19
CA PRO A 154 -0.38 -13.97 20.30
C PRO A 154 -0.87 -14.81 19.12
N ASP A 155 -2.03 -14.47 18.57
CA ASP A 155 -2.47 -15.06 17.32
C ASP A 155 -1.50 -14.67 16.19
N ILE A 156 -1.00 -13.42 16.20
CA ILE A 156 -0.08 -12.89 15.20
C ILE A 156 0.94 -11.93 15.81
N SER A 157 2.18 -12.00 15.32
CA SER A 157 3.22 -11.01 15.55
C SER A 157 3.59 -10.32 14.25
N PHE A 158 3.56 -9.00 14.25
CA PHE A 158 4.01 -8.17 13.13
C PHE A 158 5.44 -7.66 13.40
N ALA A 159 6.37 -7.92 12.49
CA ALA A 159 7.63 -7.19 12.39
C ALA A 159 7.41 -5.99 11.46
N VAL A 160 7.38 -4.79 12.04
CA VAL A 160 7.07 -3.54 11.33
C VAL A 160 8.34 -2.73 11.14
N VAL A 161 8.87 -2.69 9.93
CA VAL A 161 10.03 -1.84 9.59
C VAL A 161 9.52 -0.50 9.11
N ARG A 162 9.96 0.59 9.77
CA ARG A 162 9.49 1.95 9.47
C ARG A 162 10.57 3.00 9.75
N TRP A 163 10.33 4.20 9.23
CA TRP A 163 11.25 5.31 9.38
C TRP A 163 11.32 5.86 10.82
N GLY A 164 12.53 6.11 11.31
CA GLY A 164 12.83 6.68 12.62
C GLY A 164 13.93 7.76 12.58
N GLY A 165 14.13 8.38 11.42
CA GLY A 165 15.04 9.50 11.23
C GLY A 165 14.61 10.77 11.99
N GLU A 166 15.47 11.80 11.96
CA GLU A 166 15.19 13.08 12.63
C GLU A 166 14.01 13.80 11.99
N THR A 167 14.04 13.91 10.66
CA THR A 167 12.95 14.46 9.85
C THR A 167 11.89 13.39 9.66
N MET A 168 10.64 13.70 10.03
CA MET A 168 9.51 12.80 9.80
C MET A 168 9.18 12.75 8.31
N CYS A 169 8.60 11.64 7.86
CA CYS A 169 7.99 11.60 6.54
C CYS A 169 6.76 12.51 6.54
N ASP A 170 6.69 13.45 5.60
CA ASP A 170 5.57 14.37 5.51
C ASP A 170 4.25 13.62 5.31
N GLU A 171 3.21 14.09 5.99
CA GLU A 171 1.85 13.66 5.69
C GLU A 171 1.49 14.21 4.31
N VAL A 172 1.51 13.37 3.29
CA VAL A 172 1.11 13.79 1.96
C VAL A 172 -0.40 14.07 1.97
N LYS A 173 -0.77 15.35 1.86
CA LYS A 173 -2.16 15.83 1.93
C LYS A 173 -2.89 15.65 0.61
N GLU A 174 -4.23 15.60 0.66
CA GLU A 174 -5.10 15.55 -0.53
C GLU A 174 -4.74 16.67 -1.53
N GLY A 175 -4.53 16.29 -2.80
CA GLY A 175 -4.03 17.17 -3.86
C GLY A 175 -2.55 16.96 -4.23
N HIS A 176 -1.72 16.47 -3.29
CA HIS A 176 -0.37 16.00 -3.56
C HIS A 176 -0.41 14.47 -3.74
N GLY A 177 -0.36 13.98 -4.98
CA GLY A 177 -0.34 12.53 -5.27
C GLY A 177 -1.62 11.73 -4.95
N GLY A 178 -2.64 12.34 -4.34
CA GLY A 178 -3.96 11.73 -4.09
C GLY A 178 -4.10 10.92 -2.80
N TRP A 179 -3.11 10.97 -1.90
CA TRP A 179 -3.02 10.12 -0.70
C TRP A 179 -4.12 10.36 0.34
N GLY A 180 -4.81 11.50 0.25
CA GLY A 180 -5.97 11.80 1.10
C GLY A 180 -5.59 11.91 2.58
N ARG A 181 -6.55 11.56 3.46
CA ARG A 181 -6.36 11.64 4.93
C ARG A 181 -5.45 10.55 5.51
N THR A 182 -5.18 9.49 4.75
CA THR A 182 -4.39 8.36 5.24
C THR A 182 -2.89 8.60 5.13
N GLY A 183 -2.46 9.64 4.41
CA GLY A 183 -1.04 9.90 4.17
C GLY A 183 -0.39 8.86 3.26
N SER A 184 0.92 8.98 3.09
CA SER A 184 1.73 8.07 2.28
C SER A 184 2.07 6.78 2.99
N ALA A 185 2.46 5.75 2.24
CA ALA A 185 2.81 4.44 2.78
C ALA A 185 3.89 4.46 3.88
N VAL A 186 4.76 5.48 3.91
CA VAL A 186 5.83 5.60 4.90
C VAL A 186 5.44 6.43 6.14
N SER A 187 4.24 7.01 6.15
CA SER A 187 3.79 7.96 7.17
C SER A 187 3.10 7.28 8.35
N ASP A 188 3.15 7.90 9.53
CA ASP A 188 2.45 7.39 10.72
C ASP A 188 0.94 7.33 10.57
N PRO A 189 0.24 8.31 9.95
CA PRO A 189 -1.19 8.19 9.69
C PRO A 189 -1.56 6.92 8.93
N TYR A 190 -0.73 6.50 7.97
CA TYR A 190 -0.99 5.30 7.18
C TYR A 190 -0.87 4.05 8.03
N ILE A 191 0.19 3.97 8.85
CA ILE A 191 0.41 2.87 9.79
C ILE A 191 -0.67 2.83 10.87
N LYS A 192 -1.11 4.00 11.37
CA LYS A 192 -2.20 4.12 12.33
C LYS A 192 -3.51 3.55 11.78
N VAL A 193 -3.85 3.83 10.52
CA VAL A 193 -5.07 3.29 9.89
C VAL A 193 -5.06 1.76 9.89
N ILE A 194 -3.90 1.14 9.67
CA ILE A 194 -3.76 -0.32 9.74
C ILE A 194 -4.02 -0.79 11.17
N PHE A 195 -3.25 -0.31 12.14
CA PHE A 195 -3.27 -0.91 13.48
C PHE A 195 -4.50 -0.49 14.30
N GLU A 196 -4.89 0.79 14.26
CA GLU A 196 -6.00 1.31 15.07
C GLU A 196 -7.37 1.18 14.39
N GLU A 197 -7.44 1.25 13.05
CA GLU A 197 -8.72 1.18 12.33
C GLU A 197 -9.00 -0.21 11.73
N THR A 198 -7.99 -1.10 11.63
CA THR A 198 -8.17 -2.43 11.05
C THR A 198 -7.80 -3.57 12.01
N VAL A 199 -6.56 -3.61 12.52
CA VAL A 199 -6.05 -4.73 13.32
C VAL A 199 -6.72 -4.76 14.69
N TRP A 200 -6.67 -3.67 15.45
CA TRP A 200 -7.27 -3.60 16.79
C TRP A 200 -8.78 -3.89 16.80
N PRO A 201 -9.60 -3.30 15.92
CA PRO A 201 -11.03 -3.61 15.88
C PRO A 201 -11.34 -5.09 15.58
N GLN A 202 -10.49 -5.77 14.80
CA GLN A 202 -10.73 -7.16 14.40
C GLN A 202 -10.12 -8.20 15.34
N LEU A 203 -8.94 -7.91 15.90
CA LEU A 203 -8.19 -8.86 16.73
C LEU A 203 -8.26 -8.53 18.22
N GLY A 204 -8.55 -7.28 18.59
CA GLY A 204 -8.42 -6.82 19.97
C GLY A 204 -7.00 -7.06 20.51
N PRO A 205 -6.83 -7.43 21.79
CA PRO A 205 -5.51 -7.61 22.39
C PRO A 205 -4.90 -9.00 22.11
N THR A 206 -5.09 -9.55 20.90
CA THR A 206 -4.54 -10.87 20.53
C THR A 206 -3.35 -10.83 19.57
N TYR A 207 -2.85 -9.64 19.23
CA TYR A 207 -1.67 -9.46 18.39
C TYR A 207 -0.51 -8.81 19.14
N GLU A 208 0.68 -8.79 18.54
CA GLU A 208 1.78 -7.92 18.98
C GLU A 208 2.46 -7.30 17.76
N VAL A 209 3.10 -6.14 17.95
CA VAL A 209 3.86 -5.44 16.91
C VAL A 209 5.26 -5.16 17.44
N LEU A 210 6.26 -5.79 16.84
CA LEU A 210 7.67 -5.47 16.99
C LEU A 210 8.04 -4.41 15.97
N SER A 211 8.15 -3.16 16.42
CA SER A 211 8.59 -2.04 15.60
C SER A 211 10.11 -2.00 15.46
N ILE A 212 10.58 -1.80 14.24
CA ILE A 212 11.98 -1.67 13.86
C ILE A 212 12.16 -0.31 13.17
N PHE A 213 12.74 0.64 13.89
CA PHE A 213 12.97 1.99 13.40
C PHE A 213 14.36 2.14 12.80
N ILE A 214 14.39 2.45 11.50
CA ILE A 214 15.62 2.68 10.74
C ILE A 214 15.80 4.17 10.42
N ARG A 215 17.03 4.61 10.23
CA ARG A 215 17.36 5.99 9.83
C ARG A 215 18.10 6.07 8.50
N SER A 216 18.50 4.93 7.97
CA SER A 216 19.32 4.79 6.77
C SER A 216 19.21 3.35 6.26
N SER A 217 19.61 3.14 5.02
CA SER A 217 19.80 1.83 4.40
C SER A 217 20.87 1.00 5.08
N ASP A 218 21.86 1.62 5.73
CA ASP A 218 22.87 0.90 6.51
C ASP A 218 22.26 0.22 7.74
N ASP A 219 21.19 0.77 8.30
CA ASP A 219 20.48 0.11 9.40
C ASP A 219 19.79 -1.17 8.94
N LEU A 220 19.35 -1.25 7.68
CA LEU A 220 18.74 -2.46 7.12
C LEU A 220 19.75 -3.63 7.05
N LEU A 221 21.03 -3.33 6.79
CA LEU A 221 22.11 -4.33 6.73
C LEU A 221 22.43 -4.96 8.08
N LYS A 222 22.02 -4.32 9.19
CA LYS A 222 22.22 -4.82 10.55
C LYS A 222 21.10 -5.78 10.97
N LEU A 223 20.02 -5.86 10.20
CA LEU A 223 18.86 -6.71 10.49
C LEU A 223 19.05 -8.09 9.85
N SER A 224 18.70 -9.12 10.61
CA SER A 224 18.73 -10.51 10.17
C SER A 224 17.43 -11.20 10.56
N GLY A 225 16.86 -11.99 9.65
CA GLY A 225 15.70 -12.82 9.98
C GLY A 225 15.96 -13.75 11.17
N ALA A 226 17.18 -14.29 11.29
CA ALA A 226 17.55 -15.18 12.39
C ALA A 226 17.55 -14.49 13.77
N THR A 227 17.78 -13.17 13.81
CA THR A 227 17.73 -12.39 15.05
C THR A 227 16.34 -11.87 15.36
N ILE A 228 15.53 -11.57 14.33
CA ILE A 228 14.19 -11.00 14.50
C ILE A 228 13.14 -12.08 14.76
N ALA A 229 13.19 -13.21 14.07
CA ALA A 229 12.18 -14.27 14.19
C ALA A 229 12.00 -14.82 15.62
N PRO A 230 13.05 -14.96 16.45
CA PRO A 230 12.89 -15.37 17.86
C PRO A 230 12.19 -14.33 18.74
N LEU A 231 12.15 -13.06 18.34
CA LEU A 231 11.46 -12.00 19.08
C LEU A 231 9.95 -11.99 18.81
N LEU A 232 9.50 -12.68 17.76
CA LEU A 232 8.09 -12.77 17.38
C LEU A 232 7.47 -14.03 18.02
N LYS A 233 6.54 -13.83 18.96
CA LYS A 233 5.95 -14.90 19.78
C LYS A 233 4.68 -15.51 19.20
N GLY A 234 4.10 -14.84 18.22
CA GLY A 234 2.80 -15.16 17.63
C GLY A 234 2.83 -16.43 16.81
N ARG A 235 1.67 -17.07 16.67
CA ARG A 235 1.49 -18.25 15.81
C ARG A 235 1.79 -17.91 14.36
N HIS A 236 1.27 -16.77 13.91
CA HIS A 236 1.59 -16.16 12.63
C HIS A 236 2.69 -15.11 12.80
N LYS A 237 3.70 -15.11 11.92
CA LYS A 237 4.79 -14.13 11.92
C LYS A 237 4.79 -13.40 10.59
N VAL A 238 4.59 -12.09 10.65
CA VAL A 238 4.35 -11.28 9.45
C VAL A 238 5.29 -10.10 9.38
N GLY A 239 5.91 -9.88 8.21
CA GLY A 239 6.68 -8.69 7.89
C GLY A 239 5.83 -7.62 7.21
N MET A 240 5.93 -6.38 7.69
CA MET A 240 5.35 -5.19 7.07
C MET A 240 6.42 -4.09 6.96
N TYR A 241 6.64 -3.58 5.76
CA TYR A 241 7.73 -2.65 5.46
C TYR A 241 7.18 -1.32 4.93
N PHE A 242 7.26 -0.27 5.74
CA PHE A 242 6.74 1.08 5.45
C PHE A 242 7.90 2.00 5.07
N LEU A 243 8.53 1.70 3.93
CA LEU A 243 9.69 2.42 3.38
C LEU A 243 9.55 2.53 1.86
N TRP A 244 10.20 3.53 1.26
CA TRP A 244 10.24 3.72 -0.19
C TRP A 244 11.59 3.31 -0.77
N PRO A 245 11.70 2.10 -1.34
CA PRO A 245 12.92 1.68 -2.01
C PRO A 245 13.22 2.52 -3.25
N VAL A 246 14.47 2.97 -3.38
CA VAL A 246 15.01 3.73 -4.50
C VAL A 246 16.36 3.19 -4.96
N VAL A 247 16.75 3.56 -6.19
CA VAL A 247 18.08 3.28 -6.75
C VAL A 247 19.14 4.33 -6.37
N PHE A 248 18.83 5.23 -5.43
CA PHE A 248 19.76 6.26 -4.99
C PHE A 248 20.38 5.93 -3.62
N HIS A 249 21.48 6.59 -3.28
CA HIS A 249 21.96 6.63 -1.90
C HIS A 249 20.95 7.27 -0.94
N ASP A 250 21.06 6.96 0.34
CA ASP A 250 20.28 7.60 1.40
C ASP A 250 20.41 9.13 1.38
N ASN A 251 19.35 9.81 1.83
CA ASN A 251 19.27 11.27 1.98
C ASN A 251 19.32 12.09 0.68
N SER A 252 19.33 11.47 -0.50
CA SER A 252 19.30 12.21 -1.77
C SER A 252 17.90 12.73 -2.14
N VAL A 253 16.83 12.13 -1.61
CA VAL A 253 15.45 12.43 -2.01
C VAL A 253 14.62 12.99 -0.87
N SER A 254 14.40 12.23 0.20
CA SER A 254 13.52 12.60 1.32
C SER A 254 13.53 11.54 2.45
N PRO A 255 12.93 11.82 3.63
CA PRO A 255 12.74 10.84 4.69
C PRO A 255 11.93 9.61 4.24
N GLY A 256 12.31 8.42 4.72
CA GLY A 256 11.63 7.16 4.38
C GLY A 256 12.08 6.51 3.07
N TYR A 257 12.88 7.22 2.26
CA TYR A 257 13.54 6.64 1.10
C TYR A 257 14.77 5.84 1.50
N VAL A 258 14.89 4.61 0.99
CA VAL A 258 16.00 3.70 1.28
C VAL A 258 16.48 3.03 0.01
N ASN A 259 17.72 2.58 -0.02
CA ASN A 259 18.26 1.77 -1.09
C ASN A 259 17.45 0.48 -1.27
N SER A 260 17.01 0.24 -2.50
CA SER A 260 16.14 -0.88 -2.85
C SER A 260 16.81 -2.24 -2.61
N TRP A 261 18.11 -2.36 -2.88
CA TRP A 261 18.84 -3.61 -2.67
C TRP A 261 18.88 -3.99 -1.19
N ASN A 262 19.25 -3.06 -0.32
CA ASN A 262 19.33 -3.33 1.13
C ASN A 262 17.96 -3.72 1.70
N LEU A 263 16.88 -3.04 1.28
CA LEU A 263 15.53 -3.40 1.71
C LEU A 263 15.14 -4.80 1.23
N LEU A 264 15.29 -5.09 -0.06
CA LEU A 264 14.90 -6.39 -0.62
C LEU A 264 15.73 -7.54 -0.04
N GLN A 265 17.01 -7.33 0.24
CA GLN A 265 17.87 -8.32 0.89
C GLN A 265 17.42 -8.61 2.32
N MET A 266 17.08 -7.57 3.09
CA MET A 266 16.52 -7.73 4.44
C MET A 266 15.16 -8.45 4.39
N MET A 267 14.27 -8.08 3.47
CA MET A 267 12.98 -8.76 3.30
C MET A 267 13.17 -10.25 3.00
N ALA A 268 14.07 -10.59 2.06
CA ALA A 268 14.40 -11.98 1.73
C ALA A 268 15.00 -12.73 2.94
N SER A 269 15.81 -12.06 3.77
CA SER A 269 16.34 -12.65 5.02
C SER A 269 15.23 -12.95 6.03
N PHE A 270 14.23 -12.07 6.16
CA PHE A 270 13.07 -12.26 7.03
C PHE A 270 12.19 -13.42 6.52
N GLU A 271 11.89 -13.45 5.22
CA GLU A 271 11.14 -14.52 4.56
C GLU A 271 11.84 -15.87 4.75
N ALA A 272 13.17 -15.94 4.57
CA ALA A 272 13.96 -17.15 4.80
C ALA A 272 13.93 -17.64 6.26
N ALA A 273 13.66 -16.75 7.23
CA ALA A 273 13.50 -17.09 8.64
C ALA A 273 12.03 -17.40 9.03
N GLY A 274 11.13 -17.51 8.05
CA GLY A 274 9.72 -17.80 8.26
C GLY A 274 8.89 -16.58 8.72
N ILE A 275 9.39 -15.36 8.49
CA ILE A 275 8.63 -14.13 8.68
C ILE A 275 8.03 -13.76 7.32
N THR A 276 6.75 -14.07 7.14
CA THR A 276 6.10 -13.92 5.85
C THR A 276 5.80 -12.46 5.55
N THR A 277 6.23 -11.96 4.39
CA THR A 277 5.87 -10.61 3.96
C THR A 277 4.40 -10.50 3.58
N ARG A 278 3.69 -9.54 4.18
CA ARG A 278 2.28 -9.23 3.85
C ARG A 278 2.03 -7.78 3.48
N PHE A 279 3.01 -6.91 3.72
CA PHE A 279 3.03 -5.57 3.17
C PHE A 279 4.47 -5.16 2.85
N PRO A 280 4.78 -4.75 1.60
CA PRO A 280 3.87 -4.57 0.48
C PRO A 280 3.55 -5.92 -0.21
N HIS A 281 4.51 -6.51 -0.92
CA HIS A 281 4.41 -7.88 -1.43
C HIS A 281 5.65 -8.66 -1.05
N HIS A 282 5.60 -9.98 -1.19
CA HIS A 282 6.78 -10.84 -1.13
C HIS A 282 7.94 -10.23 -1.91
N SER A 283 9.15 -10.33 -1.37
CA SER A 283 10.33 -9.60 -1.84
C SER A 283 10.55 -9.73 -3.35
N HIS A 284 10.39 -10.92 -3.92
CA HIS A 284 10.54 -11.17 -5.36
C HIS A 284 9.50 -10.42 -6.20
N LEU A 285 8.21 -10.51 -5.84
CA LEU A 285 7.12 -9.85 -6.56
C LEU A 285 7.22 -8.33 -6.40
N TYR A 286 7.58 -7.87 -5.21
CA TYR A 286 7.80 -6.45 -4.96
C TYR A 286 8.94 -5.90 -5.81
N LYS A 287 10.06 -6.63 -5.91
CA LYS A 287 11.17 -6.32 -6.82
C LYS A 287 10.71 -6.22 -8.27
N LEU A 288 9.92 -7.19 -8.75
CA LEU A 288 9.40 -7.22 -10.12
C LEU A 288 8.56 -5.97 -10.44
N LEU A 289 7.63 -5.61 -9.55
CA LEU A 289 6.73 -4.46 -9.74
C LEU A 289 7.50 -3.14 -9.70
N LEU A 290 8.33 -2.93 -8.67
CA LEU A 290 9.08 -1.68 -8.48
C LEU A 290 10.14 -1.45 -9.55
N SER A 291 10.87 -2.49 -9.95
CA SER A 291 11.86 -2.36 -11.03
C SER A 291 11.22 -1.96 -12.36
N LYS A 292 9.90 -2.19 -12.51
CA LYS A 292 9.15 -2.03 -13.77
C LYS A 292 9.70 -2.90 -14.90
N ASP A 293 10.51 -3.91 -14.58
CA ASP A 293 11.10 -4.82 -15.56
C ASP A 293 10.01 -5.68 -16.24
N TRP A 294 8.85 -5.85 -15.58
CA TRP A 294 7.65 -6.44 -16.19
C TRP A 294 7.24 -5.74 -17.49
N CYS A 295 7.50 -4.44 -17.68
CA CYS A 295 7.20 -3.76 -18.92
C CYS A 295 7.98 -4.37 -20.11
N CYS A 296 9.23 -4.78 -19.89
CA CYS A 296 10.03 -5.46 -20.91
C CYS A 296 9.55 -6.88 -21.17
N TYR A 297 9.11 -7.59 -20.12
CA TYR A 297 8.59 -8.95 -20.26
C TYR A 297 7.24 -9.02 -20.96
N LEU A 298 6.38 -8.00 -20.79
CA LEU A 298 5.02 -8.01 -21.33
C LEU A 298 4.87 -7.17 -22.60
N GLY A 299 5.82 -6.27 -22.91
CA GLY A 299 5.71 -5.32 -24.03
C GLY A 299 5.65 -5.96 -25.43
N TRP A 300 6.03 -7.23 -25.56
CA TRP A 300 5.94 -8.00 -26.81
C TRP A 300 4.58 -8.72 -26.98
N ASP A 301 3.87 -9.02 -25.89
CA ASP A 301 2.58 -9.71 -25.94
C ASP A 301 1.44 -8.69 -26.10
N LYS A 302 0.75 -8.76 -27.23
CA LYS A 302 -0.36 -7.84 -27.53
C LYS A 302 -1.53 -8.00 -26.56
N SER A 303 -1.77 -9.19 -26.03
CA SER A 303 -2.88 -9.48 -25.11
C SER A 303 -2.73 -8.80 -23.75
N MET A 304 -1.49 -8.45 -23.39
CA MET A 304 -1.16 -7.75 -22.15
C MET A 304 -1.31 -6.24 -22.28
N GLY A 305 -1.45 -5.68 -23.48
CA GLY A 305 -1.63 -4.24 -23.71
C GLY A 305 -0.49 -3.32 -23.24
N THR A 306 0.58 -3.87 -22.68
CA THR A 306 1.77 -3.14 -22.25
C THR A 306 2.49 -2.57 -23.47
N PRO A 307 2.82 -1.28 -23.55
CA PRO A 307 3.49 -0.72 -24.73
C PRO A 307 4.88 -1.34 -24.96
N PRO A 308 5.35 -1.45 -26.21
CA PRO A 308 6.70 -1.92 -26.52
C PRO A 308 7.76 -1.18 -25.70
N THR A 309 8.56 -1.95 -24.96
CA THR A 309 9.50 -1.42 -23.97
C THR A 309 10.82 -2.16 -24.03
N THR A 310 11.93 -1.44 -23.90
CA THR A 310 13.28 -2.01 -23.79
C THR A 310 14.03 -1.39 -22.61
N LYS A 311 15.10 -2.04 -22.15
CA LYS A 311 15.97 -1.54 -21.08
C LYS A 311 17.36 -1.27 -21.63
N VAL A 312 17.82 -0.04 -21.46
CA VAL A 312 19.11 0.44 -21.98
C VAL A 312 20.14 0.38 -20.86
N PRO A 313 21.20 -0.45 -20.98
CA PRO A 313 22.22 -0.56 -19.95
C PRO A 313 22.94 0.77 -19.69
N ARG A 314 23.22 1.09 -18.43
CA ARG A 314 23.91 2.33 -18.05
C ARG A 314 25.29 2.45 -18.73
N SER A 315 26.01 1.35 -18.90
CA SER A 315 27.31 1.34 -19.60
C SER A 315 27.21 1.80 -21.05
N LEU A 316 26.13 1.46 -21.76
CA LEU A 316 25.89 1.92 -23.12
C LEU A 316 25.61 3.42 -23.17
N ILE A 317 24.81 3.91 -22.21
CA ILE A 317 24.48 5.34 -22.06
C ILE A 317 25.76 6.14 -21.77
N ALA A 318 26.55 5.72 -20.78
CA ALA A 318 27.78 6.40 -20.39
C ALA A 318 28.81 6.49 -21.52
N ASN A 319 28.91 5.45 -22.35
CA ASN A 319 29.83 5.43 -23.49
C ASN A 319 29.36 6.32 -24.66
N SER A 320 28.06 6.31 -24.97
CA SER A 320 27.50 7.15 -26.04
C SER A 320 25.97 7.21 -25.90
N PRO A 321 25.41 8.30 -25.32
CA PRO A 321 23.98 8.46 -25.17
C PRO A 321 23.22 8.43 -26.51
N GLU A 322 23.82 8.99 -27.57
CA GLU A 322 23.25 8.98 -28.93
C GLU A 322 23.14 7.57 -29.50
N ARG A 323 24.21 6.78 -29.42
CA ARG A 323 24.19 5.37 -29.84
C ARG A 323 23.18 4.58 -29.01
N ALA A 324 23.12 4.84 -27.71
CA ALA A 324 22.17 4.21 -26.81
C ALA A 324 20.72 4.49 -27.24
N ALA A 325 20.39 5.74 -27.56
CA ALA A 325 19.07 6.16 -28.04
C ALA A 325 18.70 5.49 -29.36
N HIS A 326 19.59 5.47 -30.34
CA HIS A 326 19.34 4.78 -31.62
C HIS A 326 19.11 3.27 -31.44
N GLN A 327 19.90 2.62 -30.59
CA GLN A 327 19.72 1.20 -30.28
C GLN A 327 18.41 0.93 -29.54
N ALA A 328 18.00 1.82 -28.64
CA ALA A 328 16.73 1.71 -27.93
C ALA A 328 15.53 1.81 -28.88
N ILE A 329 15.51 2.81 -29.77
CA ILE A 329 14.46 2.98 -30.78
C ILE A 329 14.40 1.76 -31.72
N ALA A 330 15.55 1.27 -32.20
CA ALA A 330 15.61 0.08 -33.03
C ALA A 330 15.14 -1.19 -32.30
N ALA A 331 15.38 -1.30 -30.99
CA ALA A 331 14.85 -2.41 -30.18
C ALA A 331 13.33 -2.31 -30.03
N ILE A 332 12.78 -1.13 -29.73
CA ILE A 332 11.33 -0.90 -29.68
C ILE A 332 10.68 -1.26 -31.00
N GLN A 333 11.23 -0.79 -32.13
CA GLN A 333 10.71 -1.10 -33.47
C GLN A 333 10.68 -2.62 -33.75
N ARG A 334 11.72 -3.35 -33.35
CA ARG A 334 11.75 -4.83 -33.47
C ARG A 334 10.67 -5.50 -32.63
N ILE A 335 10.46 -5.03 -31.40
CA ILE A 335 9.39 -5.53 -30.53
C ILE A 335 8.02 -5.24 -31.15
N SER A 336 7.80 -4.04 -31.68
CA SER A 336 6.56 -3.65 -32.35
C SER A 336 6.28 -4.49 -33.60
N LEU A 337 7.31 -4.77 -34.42
CA LEU A 337 7.21 -5.67 -35.58
C LEU A 337 6.88 -7.10 -35.17
N PHE A 338 7.54 -7.62 -34.13
CA PHE A 338 7.25 -8.97 -33.65
C PHE A 338 5.80 -9.07 -33.14
N ARG A 339 5.37 -8.08 -32.35
CA ARG A 339 4.05 -8.01 -31.74
C ARG A 339 2.91 -7.86 -32.75
N ASN A 340 3.10 -7.02 -33.77
CA ASN A 340 2.04 -6.66 -34.72
C ASN A 340 2.15 -7.41 -36.06
N GLY A 341 3.20 -8.20 -36.25
CA GLY A 341 3.57 -8.76 -37.54
C GLY A 341 4.27 -7.74 -38.44
N VAL A 342 4.59 -8.16 -39.67
CA VAL A 342 5.18 -7.28 -40.68
C VAL A 342 4.12 -6.30 -41.16
N VAL A 343 4.21 -5.06 -40.69
CA VAL A 343 3.35 -3.95 -41.15
C VAL A 343 4.09 -3.19 -42.24
N PRO A 344 3.55 -3.08 -43.47
CA PRO A 344 4.10 -2.21 -44.49
C PRO A 344 4.16 -0.77 -43.95
N ASN A 345 5.33 -0.12 -44.04
CA ASN A 345 5.56 1.23 -43.54
C ASN A 345 5.43 1.39 -42.01
N LEU A 346 5.94 0.44 -41.22
CA LEU A 346 6.02 0.66 -39.77
C LEU A 346 6.87 1.90 -39.49
N GLU A 347 6.21 2.97 -39.04
CA GLU A 347 6.86 4.20 -38.64
C GLU A 347 7.82 3.94 -37.49
N VAL A 348 9.03 4.50 -37.60
CA VAL A 348 9.99 4.49 -36.49
C VAL A 348 9.36 5.28 -35.35
N PRO A 349 9.26 4.73 -34.12
CA PRO A 349 8.70 5.45 -32.99
C PRO A 349 9.39 6.80 -32.81
N GLN A 350 8.64 7.88 -33.08
CA GLN A 350 9.17 9.25 -32.95
C GLN A 350 8.99 9.80 -31.54
N LYS A 351 8.16 9.17 -30.71
CA LYS A 351 7.84 9.66 -29.37
C LYS A 351 7.81 8.52 -28.37
N GLY A 352 8.25 8.80 -27.14
CA GLY A 352 8.19 7.83 -26.06
C GLY A 352 8.47 8.43 -24.70
N ILE A 353 8.65 7.53 -23.74
CA ILE A 353 9.11 7.87 -22.40
C ILE A 353 10.38 7.09 -22.04
N ALA A 354 11.31 7.75 -21.37
CA ALA A 354 12.41 7.13 -20.65
C ALA A 354 12.11 7.21 -19.16
N LYS A 355 12.27 6.11 -18.41
CA LYS A 355 11.93 6.06 -16.98
C LYS A 355 12.83 5.14 -16.17
N LEU A 356 12.93 5.43 -14.87
CA LEU A 356 13.60 4.55 -13.91
C LEU A 356 12.62 3.60 -13.20
N GLY A 357 13.10 2.39 -12.92
CA GLY A 357 12.55 1.55 -11.86
C GLY A 357 12.89 2.11 -10.48
N TYR A 358 12.19 1.66 -9.44
CA TYR A 358 12.35 2.14 -8.06
C TYR A 358 12.26 3.67 -7.96
N SER A 359 11.36 4.26 -8.73
CA SER A 359 11.08 5.69 -8.74
C SER A 359 9.60 5.92 -8.52
N TRP A 360 9.32 6.95 -7.73
CA TRP A 360 8.03 7.25 -7.14
C TRP A 360 7.45 8.54 -7.73
N GLU A 361 6.12 8.59 -7.81
CA GLU A 361 5.35 9.79 -8.19
C GLU A 361 5.80 10.43 -9.53
N ALA A 362 6.20 9.58 -10.48
CA ALA A 362 6.69 9.98 -11.81
C ALA A 362 7.92 10.90 -11.81
N THR A 363 8.66 11.00 -10.69
CA THR A 363 9.84 11.89 -10.55
C THR A 363 10.90 11.62 -11.62
N ASP A 364 11.16 10.35 -11.92
CA ASP A 364 12.19 9.93 -12.89
C ASP A 364 11.60 9.43 -14.20
N VAL A 365 10.66 10.20 -14.76
CA VAL A 365 10.10 9.98 -16.10
C VAL A 365 10.43 11.19 -16.97
N ARG A 366 10.86 10.93 -18.22
CA ARG A 366 11.15 11.94 -19.24
C ARG A 366 10.46 11.58 -20.54
N CYS A 367 9.72 12.51 -21.11
CA CYS A 367 9.20 12.39 -22.48
C CYS A 367 10.32 12.72 -23.48
N PHE A 368 10.33 12.04 -24.61
CA PHE A 368 11.25 12.35 -25.72
C PHE A 368 10.52 12.38 -27.05
N GLU A 369 10.99 13.24 -27.95
CA GLU A 369 10.63 13.28 -29.37
C GLU A 369 11.91 13.13 -30.23
N GLY A 370 12.09 11.95 -30.81
CA GLY A 370 13.24 11.57 -31.62
C GLY A 370 14.47 11.09 -30.84
N PRO A 371 15.50 10.58 -31.55
CA PRO A 371 16.70 9.99 -30.93
C PRO A 371 17.53 11.01 -30.14
N LEU A 372 17.55 12.28 -30.55
CA LEU A 372 18.36 13.30 -29.89
C LEU A 372 17.80 13.64 -28.50
N GLU A 373 16.49 13.87 -28.38
CA GLU A 373 15.86 14.09 -27.08
C GLU A 373 15.96 12.85 -26.18
N LEU A 374 15.85 11.64 -26.76
CA LEU A 374 16.04 10.41 -26.03
C LEU A 374 17.47 10.30 -25.46
N ALA A 375 18.49 10.67 -26.24
CA ALA A 375 19.87 10.68 -25.75
C ALA A 375 20.06 11.60 -24.54
N VAL A 376 19.43 12.79 -24.57
CA VAL A 376 19.43 13.72 -23.43
C VAL A 376 18.72 13.10 -22.23
N ALA A 377 17.53 12.53 -22.42
CA ALA A 377 16.76 11.89 -21.35
C ALA A 377 17.50 10.70 -20.73
N LEU A 378 18.14 9.86 -21.54
CA LEU A 378 18.96 8.73 -21.07
C LEU A 378 20.12 9.21 -20.20
N LYS A 379 20.82 10.25 -20.66
CA LYS A 379 21.94 10.85 -19.93
C LYS A 379 21.48 11.44 -18.60
N ASP A 380 20.43 12.26 -18.62
CA ASP A 380 19.85 12.90 -17.42
C ASP A 380 19.49 11.86 -16.34
N LEU A 381 18.79 10.79 -16.73
CA LEU A 381 18.37 9.73 -15.81
C LEU A 381 19.55 8.87 -15.31
N ALA A 382 20.54 8.58 -16.15
CA ALA A 382 21.68 7.72 -15.80
C ALA A 382 22.78 8.41 -14.98
N GLU A 383 22.88 9.73 -15.11
CA GLU A 383 23.91 10.56 -14.45
C GLU A 383 23.39 11.29 -13.20
N GLN A 384 22.16 11.01 -12.75
CA GLN A 384 21.65 11.58 -11.51
C GLN A 384 22.61 11.32 -10.33
N PRO A 385 22.88 12.33 -9.48
CA PRO A 385 23.79 12.20 -8.36
C PRO A 385 23.42 11.01 -7.46
N ALA A 386 24.45 10.26 -7.05
CA ALA A 386 24.28 9.15 -6.11
C ALA A 386 23.37 8.00 -6.61
N SER A 387 23.11 7.94 -7.92
CA SER A 387 22.31 6.88 -8.55
C SER A 387 23.12 5.61 -8.82
N PHE A 388 22.53 4.47 -8.47
CA PHE A 388 22.99 3.11 -8.75
C PHE A 388 22.19 2.44 -9.87
N VAL A 389 21.45 3.21 -10.66
CA VAL A 389 20.62 2.64 -11.72
C VAL A 389 21.47 1.75 -12.65
N GLU A 390 21.01 0.53 -12.90
CA GLU A 390 21.68 -0.41 -13.81
C GLU A 390 21.35 -0.14 -15.28
N GLY A 391 20.18 0.45 -15.54
CA GLY A 391 19.73 0.84 -16.86
C GLY A 391 18.43 1.63 -16.83
N VAL A 392 18.12 2.26 -17.96
CA VAL A 392 16.93 3.10 -18.14
C VAL A 392 15.92 2.37 -19.01
N LEU A 393 14.64 2.36 -18.60
CA LEU A 393 13.57 1.80 -19.42
C LEU A 393 13.17 2.83 -20.48
N VAL A 394 13.05 2.40 -21.73
CA VAL A 394 12.56 3.22 -22.85
C VAL A 394 11.33 2.54 -23.43
N GLN A 395 10.22 3.27 -23.47
CA GLN A 395 8.91 2.77 -23.83
C GLN A 395 8.27 3.64 -24.91
N GLU A 396 7.58 3.01 -25.86
CA GLU A 396 6.80 3.70 -26.89
C GLU A 396 5.70 4.59 -26.26
N TRP A 397 5.47 5.77 -26.85
CA TRP A 397 4.42 6.67 -26.39
C TRP A 397 3.03 6.11 -26.67
N VAL A 398 2.16 6.14 -25.66
CA VAL A 398 0.74 5.88 -25.84
C VAL A 398 0.00 7.22 -25.85
N ASN A 399 -0.81 7.43 -26.88
CA ASN A 399 -1.74 8.56 -26.90
C ASN A 399 -3.00 8.19 -26.10
N PHE A 400 -3.23 8.87 -24.98
CA PHE A 400 -4.38 8.63 -24.11
C PHE A 400 -5.00 9.95 -23.63
N ASP A 401 -6.29 9.91 -23.28
CA ASP A 401 -7.02 11.09 -22.80
C ASP A 401 -7.31 11.00 -21.29
N ILE A 402 -7.41 9.77 -20.76
CA ILE A 402 -7.68 9.51 -19.34
C ILE A 402 -7.07 8.17 -18.93
N GLU A 403 -6.78 8.03 -17.64
CA GLU A 403 -6.41 6.77 -16.99
C GLU A 403 -7.60 6.19 -16.24
N ILE A 404 -7.81 4.88 -16.37
CA ILE A 404 -8.67 4.11 -15.48
C ILE A 404 -7.82 3.25 -14.55
N ARG A 405 -8.16 3.27 -13.27
CA ARG A 405 -7.39 2.60 -12.23
C ARG A 405 -8.26 1.57 -11.55
N LEU A 406 -7.89 0.30 -11.74
CA LEU A 406 -8.63 -0.86 -11.27
C LEU A 406 -8.00 -1.40 -10.00
N PHE A 407 -8.75 -1.41 -8.90
CA PHE A 407 -8.34 -2.06 -7.65
C PHE A 407 -8.89 -3.48 -7.63
N TRP A 408 -7.99 -4.44 -7.51
CA TRP A 408 -8.28 -5.87 -7.40
C TRP A 408 -8.04 -6.28 -5.96
N VAL A 409 -9.10 -6.54 -5.19
CA VAL A 409 -9.02 -6.90 -3.76
C VAL A 409 -9.48 -8.34 -3.61
N ASP A 410 -8.68 -9.16 -2.91
CA ASP A 410 -8.91 -10.61 -2.72
C ASP A 410 -9.31 -11.33 -4.04
N SER A 411 -8.71 -10.89 -5.15
CA SER A 411 -9.06 -11.37 -6.48
C SER A 411 -8.38 -12.69 -6.78
N ASP A 412 -9.07 -13.78 -6.46
CA ASP A 412 -8.63 -15.13 -6.78
C ASP A 412 -8.94 -15.49 -8.25
N VAL A 413 -7.89 -15.71 -9.05
CA VAL A 413 -7.97 -16.23 -10.43
C VAL A 413 -7.86 -17.76 -10.50
N GLY A 414 -8.08 -18.45 -9.37
CA GLY A 414 -8.09 -19.90 -9.27
C GLY A 414 -9.20 -20.59 -10.07
N VAL A 415 -9.19 -21.92 -10.03
CA VAL A 415 -10.23 -22.75 -10.64
C VAL A 415 -11.44 -22.80 -9.72
N ASP A 416 -12.62 -22.47 -10.25
CA ASP A 416 -13.86 -22.66 -9.53
C ASP A 416 -14.07 -24.17 -9.26
N PRO A 417 -14.24 -24.58 -7.99
CA PRO A 417 -14.29 -25.99 -7.64
C PRO A 417 -15.54 -26.69 -8.20
N ILE A 418 -16.61 -25.95 -8.49
CA ILE A 418 -17.88 -26.47 -9.00
C ILE A 418 -17.84 -26.53 -10.53
N THR A 419 -17.54 -25.42 -11.19
CA THR A 419 -17.60 -25.35 -12.66
C THR A 419 -16.34 -25.88 -13.34
N LYS A 420 -15.23 -26.05 -12.59
CA LYS A 420 -13.89 -26.40 -13.11
C LYS A 420 -13.36 -25.42 -14.15
N THR A 421 -13.89 -24.20 -14.18
CA THR A 421 -13.41 -23.12 -15.05
C THR A 421 -12.57 -22.13 -14.25
N LEU A 422 -11.67 -21.41 -14.93
CA LEU A 422 -10.98 -20.27 -14.31
C LEU A 422 -12.01 -19.23 -13.84
N ARG A 423 -11.84 -18.77 -12.59
CA ARG A 423 -12.59 -17.64 -12.06
C ARG A 423 -12.24 -16.39 -12.85
N LYS A 424 -13.25 -15.57 -13.10
CA LYS A 424 -13.10 -14.28 -13.80
C LYS A 424 -13.41 -13.16 -12.81
N PRO A 425 -12.47 -12.81 -11.91
CA PRO A 425 -12.71 -11.76 -10.94
C PRO A 425 -13.02 -10.44 -11.66
N ASN A 426 -13.71 -9.55 -10.95
CA ASN A 426 -13.89 -8.16 -11.36
C ASN A 426 -13.15 -7.27 -10.37
N PRO A 427 -12.69 -6.09 -10.79
CA PRO A 427 -12.12 -5.12 -9.86
C PRO A 427 -13.17 -4.69 -8.83
N SER A 428 -12.74 -4.49 -7.59
CA SER A 428 -13.57 -4.00 -6.50
C SER A 428 -13.84 -2.49 -6.61
N LYS A 429 -12.95 -1.75 -7.29
CA LYS A 429 -13.11 -0.32 -7.56
C LYS A 429 -12.52 0.07 -8.92
N ILE A 430 -13.20 0.99 -9.60
CA ILE A 430 -12.70 1.68 -10.80
C ILE A 430 -12.66 3.17 -10.47
N LEU A 431 -11.50 3.79 -10.68
CA LEU A 431 -11.33 5.24 -10.58
C LEU A 431 -10.88 5.82 -11.92
N TYR A 432 -11.22 7.08 -12.17
CA TYR A 432 -10.92 7.79 -13.41
C TYR A 432 -10.05 9.00 -13.08
N THR A 433 -8.87 9.08 -13.68
CA THR A 433 -7.89 10.14 -13.42
C THR A 433 -7.27 10.66 -14.69
N ALA A 434 -6.95 11.95 -14.75
CA ALA A 434 -6.14 12.51 -15.83
C ALA A 434 -5.02 13.37 -15.24
N PHE A 435 -3.90 13.42 -15.96
CA PHE A 435 -2.87 14.42 -15.70
C PHE A 435 -3.37 15.79 -16.17
N ASN A 436 -3.35 16.76 -15.28
CA ASN A 436 -3.88 18.08 -15.55
C ASN A 436 -2.83 19.01 -16.18
N THR A 437 -1.55 18.84 -15.80
CA THR A 437 -0.47 19.72 -16.28
C THR A 437 0.79 18.93 -16.67
N ILE A 438 1.48 19.42 -17.71
CA ILE A 438 2.87 19.06 -17.99
C ILE A 438 3.68 20.33 -17.73
N ASP A 439 4.63 20.27 -16.81
CA ASP A 439 5.46 21.42 -16.47
C ASP A 439 6.52 21.72 -17.55
N HIS A 440 7.23 22.84 -17.38
CA HIS A 440 8.27 23.28 -18.32
C HIS A 440 9.46 22.30 -18.43
N GLU A 441 9.61 21.40 -17.47
CA GLU A 441 10.60 20.32 -17.47
C GLU A 441 10.06 19.03 -18.12
N LYS A 442 8.90 19.12 -18.79
CA LYS A 442 8.18 17.99 -19.40
C LYS A 442 7.77 16.92 -18.38
N ARG A 443 7.62 17.26 -17.09
CA ARG A 443 7.13 16.34 -16.06
C ARG A 443 5.61 16.43 -15.95
N MET A 444 4.97 15.28 -15.82
CA MET A 444 3.52 15.22 -15.60
C MET A 444 3.21 15.53 -14.14
N ARG A 445 2.33 16.50 -13.89
CA ARG A 445 1.97 17.01 -12.57
C ARG A 445 0.45 17.09 -12.44
N ASP A 446 -0.03 17.17 -11.20
CA ASP A 446 -1.42 17.39 -10.80
C ASP A 446 -2.41 16.34 -11.34
N PHE A 447 -2.92 15.50 -10.44
CA PHE A 447 -3.94 14.50 -10.78
C PHE A 447 -5.34 15.09 -10.60
N GLU A 448 -6.10 15.17 -11.69
CA GLU A 448 -7.53 15.43 -11.62
C GLU A 448 -8.29 14.09 -11.52
N ARG A 449 -9.25 14.02 -10.60
CA ARG A 449 -10.14 12.87 -10.43
C ARG A 449 -11.50 13.19 -11.03
N PHE A 450 -12.07 12.21 -11.72
CA PHE A 450 -13.35 12.35 -12.39
C PHE A 450 -14.36 11.37 -11.78
N SER A 451 -15.62 11.78 -11.71
CA SER A 451 -16.70 10.80 -11.72
C SER A 451 -16.74 10.11 -13.08
N ARG A 452 -17.32 8.91 -13.16
CA ARG A 452 -17.49 8.22 -14.46
C ARG A 452 -18.24 9.10 -15.47
N VAL A 453 -19.28 9.81 -15.02
CA VAL A 453 -20.09 10.72 -15.85
C VAL A 453 -19.23 11.87 -16.38
N ASP A 454 -18.41 12.50 -15.54
CA ASP A 454 -17.53 13.59 -15.97
C ASP A 454 -16.43 13.10 -16.92
N ALA A 455 -15.89 11.90 -16.69
CA ALA A 455 -14.92 11.27 -17.59
C ALA A 455 -15.53 11.03 -18.98
N VAL A 456 -16.76 10.53 -19.05
CA VAL A 456 -17.48 10.34 -20.31
C VAL A 456 -17.72 11.67 -21.02
N ALA A 457 -18.22 12.67 -20.29
CA ALA A 457 -18.52 13.99 -20.85
C ALA A 457 -17.26 14.70 -21.36
N ARG A 458 -16.19 14.74 -20.56
CA ARG A 458 -14.98 15.53 -20.84
C ARG A 458 -13.98 14.81 -21.74
N CYS A 459 -13.74 13.52 -21.52
CA CYS A 459 -12.69 12.78 -22.23
C CYS A 459 -13.22 11.96 -23.42
N PHE A 460 -14.51 11.61 -23.42
CA PHE A 460 -15.13 10.77 -24.46
C PHE A 460 -16.21 11.51 -25.26
N GLY A 461 -16.44 12.80 -24.99
CA GLY A 461 -17.41 13.62 -25.72
C GLY A 461 -18.86 13.11 -25.59
N GLY A 462 -19.20 12.51 -24.46
CA GLY A 462 -20.52 11.91 -24.22
C GLY A 462 -20.71 10.48 -24.74
N ASP A 463 -19.66 9.85 -25.29
CA ASP A 463 -19.73 8.49 -25.85
C ASP A 463 -19.64 7.41 -24.74
N GLU A 464 -20.77 7.15 -24.10
CA GLU A 464 -20.93 6.12 -23.06
C GLU A 464 -20.54 4.72 -23.53
N ALA A 465 -20.82 4.39 -24.80
CA ALA A 465 -20.51 3.07 -25.35
C ALA A 465 -18.99 2.87 -25.46
N ALA A 466 -18.25 3.91 -25.85
CA ALA A 466 -16.80 3.86 -25.91
C ALA A 466 -16.16 3.75 -24.51
N MET A 467 -16.68 4.43 -23.48
CA MET A 467 -16.21 4.24 -22.10
C MET A 467 -16.46 2.80 -21.61
N THR A 468 -17.65 2.27 -21.89
CA THR A 468 -18.00 0.88 -21.54
C THR A 468 -17.07 -0.13 -22.25
N ASP A 469 -16.74 0.10 -23.52
CA ASP A 469 -15.76 -0.73 -24.24
C ASP A 469 -14.35 -0.62 -23.63
N ALA A 470 -13.93 0.57 -23.20
CA ALA A 470 -12.65 0.78 -22.50
C ALA A 470 -12.58 0.00 -21.18
N GLU A 471 -13.60 0.13 -20.33
CA GLU A 471 -13.70 -0.60 -19.05
C GLU A 471 -13.65 -2.11 -19.27
N ARG A 472 -14.44 -2.63 -20.22
CA ARG A 472 -14.47 -4.06 -20.56
C ARG A 472 -13.08 -4.56 -20.97
N LYS A 473 -12.40 -3.84 -21.87
CA LYS A 473 -11.04 -4.19 -22.34
C LYS A 473 -10.01 -4.14 -21.22
N ALA A 474 -10.07 -3.13 -20.35
CA ALA A 474 -9.15 -3.03 -19.21
C ALA A 474 -9.39 -4.12 -18.16
N ILE A 475 -10.63 -4.51 -17.89
CA ILE A 475 -10.95 -5.62 -16.99
C ILE A 475 -10.42 -6.94 -17.56
N GLU A 476 -10.60 -7.19 -18.86
CA GLU A 476 -10.07 -8.37 -19.55
C GLU A 476 -8.53 -8.42 -19.47
N MET A 477 -7.87 -7.30 -19.79
CA MET A 477 -6.42 -7.16 -19.69
C MET A 477 -5.92 -7.32 -18.24
N GLY A 478 -6.62 -6.75 -17.27
CA GLY A 478 -6.31 -6.90 -15.85
C GLY A 478 -6.39 -8.36 -15.37
N ARG A 479 -7.31 -9.16 -15.90
CA ARG A 479 -7.35 -10.62 -15.62
C ARG A 479 -6.13 -11.34 -16.17
N ASN A 480 -5.68 -11.01 -17.38
CA ASN A 480 -4.46 -11.58 -17.96
C ASN A 480 -3.23 -11.20 -17.12
N LEU A 481 -3.18 -9.93 -16.66
CA LEU A 481 -2.12 -9.45 -15.78
C LEU A 481 -2.16 -10.15 -14.41
N LEU A 482 -3.34 -10.39 -13.83
CA LEU A 482 -3.46 -11.19 -12.60
C LEU A 482 -2.93 -12.61 -12.79
N MET A 483 -3.17 -13.23 -13.95
CA MET A 483 -2.59 -14.54 -14.27
C MET A 483 -1.06 -14.49 -14.38
N PHE A 484 -0.50 -13.44 -14.99
CA PHE A 484 0.95 -13.21 -15.00
C PHE A 484 1.50 -13.07 -13.58
N ILE A 485 0.87 -12.25 -12.73
CA ILE A 485 1.30 -12.10 -11.33
C ILE A 485 1.22 -13.43 -10.56
N ASN A 486 0.17 -14.24 -10.80
CA ASN A 486 0.06 -15.56 -10.18
C ASN A 486 1.07 -16.59 -10.70
N ALA A 487 1.62 -16.39 -11.91
CA ALA A 487 2.72 -17.20 -12.43
C ALA A 487 4.05 -16.84 -11.74
N GLU A 488 4.23 -15.58 -11.38
CA GLU A 488 5.40 -15.09 -10.63
C GLU A 488 5.32 -15.45 -9.15
N CYS A 489 4.13 -15.41 -8.56
CA CYS A 489 3.87 -15.72 -7.16
C CYS A 489 2.62 -16.58 -7.02
N CYS A 490 2.79 -17.83 -6.55
CA CYS A 490 1.66 -18.75 -6.39
C CYS A 490 0.66 -18.31 -5.30
N GLU A 491 1.06 -17.42 -4.41
CA GLU A 491 0.16 -16.78 -3.48
C GLU A 491 -0.43 -15.51 -4.10
N PRO A 492 -1.77 -15.43 -4.27
CA PRO A 492 -2.40 -14.26 -4.88
C PRO A 492 -2.22 -13.04 -3.97
N PRO A 493 -1.73 -11.90 -4.49
CA PRO A 493 -1.64 -10.68 -3.71
C PRO A 493 -3.00 -10.29 -3.10
N PRO A 494 -3.06 -9.82 -1.85
CA PRO A 494 -4.32 -9.41 -1.23
C PRO A 494 -4.95 -8.24 -1.98
N VAL A 495 -4.13 -7.34 -2.51
CA VAL A 495 -4.56 -6.19 -3.30
C VAL A 495 -3.55 -5.89 -4.39
N LEU A 496 -4.04 -5.53 -5.58
CA LEU A 496 -3.26 -4.91 -6.66
C LEU A 496 -4.02 -3.71 -7.22
N ARG A 497 -3.30 -2.64 -7.57
CA ARG A 497 -3.84 -1.57 -8.40
C ARG A 497 -3.21 -1.67 -9.79
N MET A 498 -4.05 -1.61 -10.82
CA MET A 498 -3.62 -1.62 -12.20
C MET A 498 -4.18 -0.40 -12.91
N ASP A 499 -3.29 0.40 -13.49
CA ASP A 499 -3.65 1.64 -14.16
C ASP A 499 -3.58 1.41 -15.67
N PHE A 500 -4.61 1.84 -16.41
CA PHE A 500 -4.72 1.68 -17.85
C PHE A 500 -4.95 3.03 -18.51
N MET A 501 -4.17 3.31 -19.54
CA MET A 501 -4.29 4.49 -20.38
C MET A 501 -5.33 4.24 -21.47
N ILE A 502 -6.38 5.07 -21.54
CA ILE A 502 -7.49 4.86 -22.47
C ILE A 502 -7.75 6.07 -23.37
N LYS A 503 -8.21 5.79 -24.58
CA LYS A 503 -8.56 6.79 -25.59
C LYS A 503 -9.75 6.34 -26.42
N ARG A 504 -10.65 7.27 -26.71
CA ARG A 504 -11.72 7.05 -27.69
C ARG A 504 -11.13 7.07 -29.11
N THR A 505 -11.40 6.03 -29.89
CA THR A 505 -10.93 5.92 -31.28
C THR A 505 -12.05 6.07 -32.32
N GLY A 506 -13.30 5.98 -31.89
CA GLY A 506 -14.48 6.14 -32.74
C GLY A 506 -15.78 5.95 -31.96
N PRO A 507 -16.95 6.07 -32.61
CA PRO A 507 -18.25 5.81 -31.98
C PRO A 507 -18.30 4.43 -31.31
N GLY A 508 -18.51 4.39 -30.00
CA GLY A 508 -18.61 3.14 -29.24
C GLY A 508 -17.30 2.34 -29.12
N GLN A 509 -16.16 2.92 -29.48
CA GLN A 509 -14.88 2.22 -29.51
C GLN A 509 -13.77 2.97 -28.76
N ALA A 510 -13.01 2.21 -27.97
CA ALA A 510 -11.83 2.70 -27.29
C ALA A 510 -10.59 1.81 -27.52
N VAL A 511 -9.41 2.39 -27.34
CA VAL A 511 -8.15 1.67 -27.19
C VAL A 511 -7.70 1.75 -25.73
N VAL A 512 -7.07 0.67 -25.26
CA VAL A 512 -6.63 0.49 -23.88
C VAL A 512 -5.19 -0.02 -23.89
N HIS A 513 -4.34 0.59 -23.09
CA HIS A 513 -2.96 0.16 -22.85
C HIS A 513 -2.69 0.07 -21.35
N THR A 514 -1.86 -0.89 -20.94
CA THR A 514 -1.40 -0.94 -19.54
C THR A 514 -0.46 0.22 -19.29
N GLY A 515 -0.77 1.04 -18.29
CA GLY A 515 0.08 2.12 -17.81
C GLY A 515 1.00 1.66 -16.68
N GLU A 516 0.41 1.17 -15.59
CA GLU A 516 1.13 0.82 -14.36
C GLU A 516 0.56 -0.44 -13.70
N LEU A 517 1.45 -1.30 -13.19
CA LEU A 517 1.13 -2.32 -12.19
C LEU A 517 1.73 -1.84 -10.88
N THR A 518 0.87 -1.46 -9.93
CA THR A 518 1.31 -0.89 -8.66
C THR A 518 1.42 -1.97 -7.60
N GLU A 519 2.45 -1.87 -6.79
CA GLU A 519 2.57 -2.56 -5.52
C GLU A 519 1.42 -2.23 -4.55
N LEU A 520 1.21 -3.13 -3.59
CA LEU A 520 0.47 -2.82 -2.37
C LEU A 520 1.21 -1.72 -1.61
N GLY A 521 0.47 -0.72 -1.13
CA GLY A 521 1.04 0.52 -0.61
C GLY A 521 0.87 1.70 -1.55
N GLY A 522 0.34 1.48 -2.76
CA GLY A 522 -0.08 2.55 -3.65
C GLY A 522 -1.16 3.46 -3.05
N CYS A 523 -1.20 4.70 -3.55
CA CYS A 523 -2.19 5.69 -3.19
C CYS A 523 -3.64 5.20 -3.43
N PHE A 524 -4.53 5.44 -2.46
CA PHE A 524 -5.97 5.12 -2.55
C PHE A 524 -6.77 6.11 -3.42
N LEU A 525 -6.14 7.20 -3.85
CA LEU A 525 -6.69 8.23 -4.75
C LEU A 525 -8.04 8.78 -4.23
N GLY A 526 -8.10 8.91 -2.91
CA GLY A 526 -9.27 9.29 -2.12
C GLY A 526 -10.52 8.44 -2.35
N TRP A 527 -10.37 7.14 -2.62
CA TRP A 527 -11.42 6.15 -2.40
C TRP A 527 -11.74 6.07 -0.89
N PRO A 528 -12.89 6.57 -0.41
CA PRO A 528 -13.12 6.76 1.02
C PRO A 528 -13.18 5.46 1.83
N GLU A 529 -13.71 4.39 1.22
CA GLU A 529 -13.81 3.04 1.81
C GLU A 529 -12.55 2.20 1.55
N GLY A 530 -11.68 2.66 0.64
CA GLY A 530 -10.47 1.96 0.21
C GLY A 530 -9.60 1.48 1.37
N PRO A 531 -9.27 2.31 2.37
CA PRO A 531 -8.45 1.87 3.50
C PRO A 531 -9.02 0.67 4.24
N GLU A 532 -10.31 0.67 4.58
CA GLU A 532 -10.97 -0.43 5.30
C GLU A 532 -10.97 -1.71 4.46
N VAL A 533 -11.34 -1.59 3.18
CA VAL A 533 -11.42 -2.72 2.25
C VAL A 533 -10.04 -3.35 2.01
N ILE A 534 -9.04 -2.52 1.73
CA ILE A 534 -7.67 -2.95 1.41
C ILE A 534 -7.01 -3.55 2.64
N TRP A 535 -7.04 -2.85 3.78
CA TRP A 535 -6.39 -3.35 4.99
C TRP A 535 -7.09 -4.57 5.57
N GLY A 536 -8.41 -4.67 5.42
CA GLY A 536 -9.14 -5.90 5.73
C GLY A 536 -8.63 -7.09 4.92
N ALA A 537 -8.38 -6.91 3.62
CA ALA A 537 -7.81 -7.96 2.77
C ALA A 537 -6.36 -8.31 3.14
N VAL A 538 -5.54 -7.31 3.43
CA VAL A 538 -4.16 -7.51 3.90
C VAL A 538 -4.15 -8.29 5.22
N LEU A 539 -4.98 -7.90 6.19
CA LEU A 539 -5.08 -8.60 7.47
C LEU A 539 -5.54 -10.04 7.27
N ARG A 540 -6.56 -10.31 6.45
CA ARG A 540 -6.97 -11.68 6.10
C ARG A 540 -5.82 -12.49 5.50
N SER A 541 -5.02 -11.88 4.64
CA SER A 541 -3.89 -12.57 4.01
C SER A 541 -2.81 -13.01 5.02
N CYS A 542 -2.67 -12.29 6.13
CA CYS A 542 -1.72 -12.63 7.20
C CYS A 542 -1.97 -14.01 7.84
N PHE A 543 -3.17 -14.56 7.68
CA PHE A 543 -3.58 -15.82 8.30
C PHE A 543 -3.65 -17.02 7.33
N ARG A 544 -3.26 -16.86 6.05
CA ARG A 544 -3.44 -17.89 5.01
C ARG A 544 -2.61 -19.17 5.24
N GLU A 545 -1.37 -19.07 5.70
CA GLU A 545 -0.39 -20.17 5.64
C GLU A 545 -0.66 -21.38 6.55
N GLN A 546 -1.25 -21.18 7.74
CA GLN A 546 -1.28 -22.24 8.76
C GLN A 546 -2.62 -22.98 8.89
N CYS A 547 -3.71 -22.55 8.23
CA CYS A 547 -5.02 -23.22 8.35
C CYS A 547 -5.35 -24.18 7.19
N HIS A 548 -4.37 -24.52 6.33
CA HIS A 548 -4.56 -25.45 5.21
C HIS A 548 -4.26 -26.92 5.54
N GLY A 549 -3.68 -27.24 6.72
CA GLY A 549 -3.21 -28.60 7.03
C GLY A 549 -3.92 -29.38 8.14
N ILE A 550 -4.78 -28.75 8.95
CA ILE A 550 -5.48 -29.42 10.05
C ILE A 550 -6.95 -29.02 9.98
N GLY A 551 -7.84 -30.01 9.97
CA GLY A 551 -9.30 -29.86 9.90
C GLY A 551 -9.94 -29.14 11.09
N SER A 552 -9.40 -28.00 11.53
CA SER A 552 -10.06 -27.15 12.50
C SER A 552 -11.07 -26.26 11.78
N GLU A 553 -12.31 -26.72 11.69
CA GLU A 553 -13.48 -25.85 11.47
C GLU A 553 -13.53 -24.69 12.51
N ASN A 554 -12.72 -24.79 13.58
CA ASN A 554 -12.51 -23.80 14.62
C ASN A 554 -11.28 -22.87 14.43
N CYS A 555 -10.56 -22.87 13.28
CA CYS A 555 -9.46 -21.90 13.05
C CYS A 555 -10.09 -20.49 13.02
N ARG A 556 -9.82 -19.63 14.02
CA ARG A 556 -10.29 -18.22 14.04
C ARG A 556 -9.93 -17.47 12.74
N CYS A 557 -8.85 -17.89 12.10
CA CYS A 557 -8.31 -17.43 10.83
C CYS A 557 -9.23 -17.65 9.60
N ARG A 558 -10.14 -18.65 9.60
CA ARG A 558 -11.06 -18.91 8.48
C ARG A 558 -12.30 -18.01 8.50
N SER A 559 -12.54 -17.34 9.62
CA SER A 559 -13.63 -16.39 9.77
C SER A 559 -13.17 -15.32 10.77
N PRO A 560 -12.35 -14.35 10.34
CA PRO A 560 -12.16 -13.11 11.09
C PRO A 560 -13.44 -12.29 11.00
N HIS A 561 -14.57 -12.88 11.37
CA HIS A 561 -15.74 -12.14 11.73
C HIS A 561 -15.57 -11.73 13.20
N PRO A 562 -15.89 -10.48 13.55
CA PRO A 562 -15.94 -10.08 14.95
C PRO A 562 -17.02 -10.91 15.65
N LYS A 563 -16.62 -12.01 16.29
CA LYS A 563 -17.50 -12.80 17.17
C LYS A 563 -17.46 -12.27 18.62
N GLY A 564 -16.95 -11.07 18.83
CA GLY A 564 -16.90 -10.44 20.14
C GLY A 564 -17.60 -9.08 20.13
N PRO A 565 -18.17 -8.65 21.28
CA PRO A 565 -18.85 -7.37 21.45
C PRO A 565 -17.86 -6.20 21.50
N PHE A 566 -16.95 -6.11 20.52
CA PHE A 566 -15.89 -5.11 20.53
C PHE A 566 -16.30 -3.87 19.75
N LEU A 567 -16.31 -2.77 20.51
CA LEU A 567 -16.34 -1.35 20.14
C LEU A 567 -17.25 -1.03 18.94
N LYS A 568 -18.38 -0.36 19.22
CA LYS A 568 -19.13 0.29 18.15
C LYS A 568 -18.14 1.18 17.39
N PRO A 569 -18.06 1.10 16.05
CA PRO A 569 -17.19 1.97 15.28
C PRO A 569 -17.44 3.40 15.75
N ARG A 570 -16.38 4.08 16.22
CA ARG A 570 -16.51 5.44 16.74
C ARG A 570 -17.25 6.28 15.69
N PRO A 571 -18.26 7.07 16.06
CA PRO A 571 -18.89 7.99 15.12
C PRO A 571 -17.77 8.81 14.46
N ARG A 572 -17.73 8.73 13.13
CA ARG A 572 -16.70 9.35 12.29
C ARG A 572 -16.55 10.80 12.76
N TRP A 573 -15.36 11.18 13.21
CA TRP A 573 -15.04 12.58 13.51
C TRP A 573 -15.11 13.33 12.17
N GLU A 574 -16.29 13.83 11.82
CA GLU A 574 -16.40 14.86 10.81
C GLU A 574 -15.62 16.04 11.37
N ALA A 575 -14.42 16.28 10.83
CA ALA A 575 -13.72 17.52 11.06
C ALA A 575 -14.71 18.62 10.67
N LYS A 576 -15.35 19.25 11.67
CA LYS A 576 -16.26 20.37 11.44
C LYS A 576 -15.49 21.35 10.59
N GLY A 577 -15.83 21.42 9.31
CA GLY A 577 -15.23 22.37 8.39
C GLY A 577 -15.37 23.72 9.05
N LYS A 578 -14.24 24.33 9.41
CA LYS A 578 -14.22 25.70 9.92
C LYS A 578 -14.99 26.52 8.89
N GLY A 579 -16.21 26.92 9.26
CA GLY A 579 -17.07 27.71 8.40
C GLY A 579 -16.24 28.87 7.85
N LYS A 580 -16.25 29.02 6.53
CA LYS A 580 -15.62 30.14 5.84
C LYS A 580 -16.23 31.43 6.39
N GLY A 581 -15.62 31.99 7.42
CA GLY A 581 -15.85 33.36 7.84
C GLY A 581 -15.50 34.25 6.66
N LYS A 582 -16.49 34.95 6.12
CA LYS A 582 -16.32 36.00 5.11
C LYS A 582 -15.52 37.15 5.75
N GLY A 583 -14.19 37.03 5.74
CA GLY A 583 -13.27 38.13 6.04
C GLY A 583 -13.12 39.00 4.80
N LYS A 584 -13.66 40.22 4.85
CA LYS A 584 -13.46 41.27 3.84
C LYS A 584 -11.95 41.57 3.73
N GLY A 585 -11.47 41.60 2.49
CA GLY A 585 -10.07 41.85 2.18
C GLY A 585 -9.58 43.23 2.61
N LYS A 586 -8.32 43.27 3.06
CA LYS A 586 -7.42 44.40 2.86
C LYS A 586 -6.13 43.81 2.28
N GLY A 587 -5.80 44.27 1.08
CA GLY A 587 -4.61 43.84 0.35
C GLY A 587 -3.34 44.36 1.03
N TYR A 588 -2.31 43.52 1.02
CA TYR A 588 -0.93 43.95 1.07
C TYR A 588 -0.19 43.21 -0.03
N GLY A 589 0.30 43.97 -1.00
CA GLY A 589 1.23 43.48 -2.00
C GLY A 589 2.61 43.32 -1.38
N GLN A 590 3.25 42.19 -1.65
CA GLN A 590 4.69 42.04 -1.52
C GLN A 590 5.24 41.49 -2.84
N GLN A 591 6.00 42.35 -3.51
CA GLN A 591 6.91 41.98 -4.60
C GLN A 591 8.11 41.24 -4.01
N TRP A 592 8.51 40.14 -4.64
CA TRP A 592 9.81 39.53 -4.44
C TRP A 592 10.74 39.94 -5.60
N PRO A 593 12.00 40.34 -5.33
CA PRO A 593 12.94 40.73 -6.37
C PRO A 593 13.55 39.51 -7.06
N ARG A 594 14.02 39.77 -8.29
CA ARG A 594 14.65 38.83 -9.24
C ARG A 594 15.97 38.26 -8.77
#